data_AF-F1CZN9-F1
#
_entry.id   AF-F1CZN9-F1
#
_cell.length_a   1.000
_cell.length_b   1.000
_cell.length_c   1.000
_cell.angle_alpha   90.00
_cell.angle_beta   90.00
_cell.angle_gamma   90.00
#
_symmetry.space_group_name_H-M   'P 1'
#
loop_
_entity.id
_entity.type
_entity.pdbx_description
1 polymer ?
#
loop_
_entity_poly.entity_id
_entity_poly.type
_entity_poly.pdbx_seq_one_letter_code
_entity_poly.pdbx_strand_id
1 'polypeptide(L)'
;ENGSPVKQYTLRISNGSPSTVCSVQFKPNASIKDKWNLEEVSSGLYRTPSWMTIAPGAVSDQAGYIAIGDSVPTVSSVQNC
;
A
#
# COMPACT_ATOMS: atom_id res chain seq x y z
N GLU A 1 19.79 -9.39 11.58
CA GLU A 1 19.47 -9.01 10.19
C GLU A 1 20.41 -9.77 9.24
N ASN A 2 19.91 -10.79 8.54
CA ASN A 2 20.71 -11.78 7.79
C ASN A 2 21.10 -11.31 6.37
N GLY A 3 21.69 -10.12 6.23
CA GLY A 3 22.28 -9.66 4.95
C GLY A 3 21.32 -9.42 3.78
N SER A 4 20.01 -9.62 3.95
CA SER A 4 19.02 -9.29 2.93
C SER A 4 18.95 -7.77 2.71
N PRO A 5 18.84 -7.29 1.46
CA PRO A 5 18.82 -5.87 1.16
C PRO A 5 17.58 -5.19 1.76
N VAL A 6 17.74 -3.97 2.25
CA VAL A 6 16.63 -3.11 2.69
C VAL A 6 16.26 -2.20 1.52
N LYS A 7 15.00 -2.21 1.11
CA LYS A 7 14.50 -1.47 -0.05
C LYS A 7 13.30 -0.61 0.32
N GLN A 8 13.28 0.62 -0.20
CA GLN A 8 12.15 1.53 -0.05
C GLN A 8 11.24 1.45 -1.27
N TYR A 9 9.94 1.37 -1.03
CA TYR A 9 8.91 1.27 -2.05
C TYR A 9 7.90 2.41 -1.88
N THR A 10 7.66 3.16 -2.95
CA THR A 10 6.52 4.08 -3.07
C THR A 10 5.39 3.35 -3.78
N LEU A 11 4.20 3.33 -3.20
CA LEU A 11 3.02 2.77 -3.82
C LEU A 11 2.43 3.77 -4.80
N ARG A 12 2.34 3.38 -6.08
CA ARG A 12 1.60 4.11 -7.10
C ARG A 12 0.23 3.47 -7.31
N ILE A 13 -0.82 4.13 -6.85
CA ILE A 13 -2.19 3.60 -6.86
C ILE A 13 -3.03 4.40 -7.86
N SER A 14 -3.42 3.77 -8.95
CA SER A 14 -4.27 4.38 -9.98
C SER A 14 -5.71 3.91 -9.85
N ASN A 15 -6.67 4.84 -9.76
CA ASN A 15 -8.10 4.51 -9.75
C ASN A 15 -8.67 4.56 -11.18
N GLY A 16 -8.79 3.40 -11.82
CA GLY A 16 -9.44 3.26 -13.13
C GLY A 16 -10.96 3.08 -13.08
N SER A 17 -11.57 3.11 -11.89
CA SER A 17 -13.01 2.90 -11.71
C SER A 17 -13.80 4.21 -11.80
N PRO A 18 -15.13 4.16 -11.98
CA PRO A 18 -15.98 5.36 -11.99
C PRO A 18 -16.31 5.89 -10.58
N SER A 19 -15.92 5.17 -9.51
CA SER A 19 -16.22 5.53 -8.11
C SER A 19 -14.97 6.07 -7.41
N THR A 20 -15.15 6.80 -6.31
CA THR A 20 -14.01 7.24 -5.50
C THR A 20 -13.50 6.06 -4.69
N VAL A 21 -12.18 5.84 -4.67
CA VAL A 21 -11.58 4.82 -3.81
C VAL A 21 -11.22 5.47 -2.48
N CYS A 22 -11.72 4.93 -1.37
CA CYS A 22 -11.47 5.44 -0.02
C CYS A 22 -10.40 4.63 0.74
N SER A 23 -10.18 3.36 0.38
CA SER A 23 -9.13 2.56 0.99
C SER A 23 -8.73 1.41 0.08
N VAL A 24 -7.43 1.11 0.04
CA VAL A 24 -6.89 -0.06 -0.64
C VAL A 24 -6.15 -0.91 0.39
N GLN A 25 -6.56 -2.17 0.55
CA GLN A 25 -5.84 -3.14 1.36
C GLN A 25 -4.93 -3.98 0.47
N PHE A 26 -3.70 -4.22 0.91
CA PHE A 26 -2.72 -5.02 0.19
C PHE A 26 -1.78 -5.76 1.15
N LYS A 27 -1.18 -6.83 0.64
CA LYS A 27 -0.08 -7.55 1.28
C LYS A 27 1.22 -7.18 0.59
N PRO A 28 2.26 -6.71 1.30
CA PRO A 28 3.57 -6.44 0.70
C PRO A 28 4.29 -7.72 0.22
N ASN A 29 3.97 -8.88 0.83
CA ASN A 29 4.66 -10.15 0.59
C ASN A 29 6.16 -10.10 0.92
N ALA A 30 6.55 -9.20 1.82
CA ALA A 30 7.86 -9.08 2.42
C ALA A 30 7.71 -8.53 3.85
N SER A 31 8.71 -8.76 4.70
CA SER A 31 8.73 -8.18 6.05
C SER A 31 8.95 -6.67 5.97
N ILE A 32 8.03 -5.89 6.53
CA ILE A 32 8.14 -4.43 6.60
C ILE A 32 9.02 -4.03 7.79
N LYS A 33 9.99 -3.14 7.53
CA LYS A 33 10.85 -2.49 8.54
C LYS A 33 10.28 -1.15 8.99
N ASP A 34 9.68 -0.39 8.07
CA ASP A 34 9.05 0.91 8.35
C ASP A 34 7.97 1.25 7.30
N LYS A 35 7.05 2.16 7.61
CA LYS A 35 5.95 2.56 6.71
C LYS A 35 5.48 3.99 6.93
N TRP A 36 4.98 4.62 5.88
CA TRP A 36 4.29 5.92 5.96
C TRP A 36 2.96 5.87 5.21
N ASN A 37 1.97 6.62 5.73
CA ASN A 37 0.61 6.69 5.18
C ASN A 37 0.00 5.30 4.89
N LEU A 38 0.25 4.36 5.80
CA LEU A 38 -0.26 2.99 5.80
C LEU A 38 -0.65 2.58 7.21
N GLU A 39 -1.78 1.89 7.34
CA GLU A 39 -2.27 1.32 8.59
C GLU A 39 -2.17 -0.21 8.52
N GLU A 40 -1.71 -0.85 9.58
CA GLU A 40 -1.72 -2.30 9.67
C GLU A 40 -3.10 -2.78 10.13
N VAL A 41 -3.72 -3.67 9.35
CA VAL A 41 -5.05 -4.24 9.65
C VAL A 41 -4.90 -5.54 10.43
N SER A 42 -3.94 -6.36 10.00
CA SER A 42 -3.52 -7.60 10.65
C SER A 42 -2.10 -7.93 10.18
N SER A 43 -1.45 -8.92 10.79
CA SER A 43 -0.07 -9.30 10.46
C SER A 43 0.14 -9.47 8.95
N GLY A 44 0.93 -8.57 8.34
CA GLY A 44 1.26 -8.62 6.92
C GLY A 44 0.16 -8.14 5.97
N LEU A 45 -0.92 -7.52 6.49
CA LEU A 45 -1.99 -6.89 5.72
C LEU A 45 -2.10 -5.42 6.10
N TYR A 46 -1.90 -4.55 5.12
CA TYR A 46 -1.90 -3.10 5.30
C TYR A 46 -2.98 -2.45 4.46
N ARG A 47 -3.39 -1.25 4.85
CA ARG A 47 -4.34 -0.44 4.10
C ARG A 47 -3.90 1.01 4.00
N THR A 48 -4.33 1.70 2.95
CA THR A 48 -4.26 3.16 2.89
C THR A 48 -5.24 3.79 3.90
N PRO A 49 -4.88 4.91 4.54
CA PRO A 49 -5.74 5.59 5.50
C PRO A 49 -6.96 6.22 4.79
N SER A 50 -8.06 6.38 5.52
CA SER A 50 -9.35 6.83 4.96
C SER A 50 -9.33 8.24 4.35
N TRP A 51 -8.40 9.10 4.77
CA TRP A 51 -8.23 10.43 4.19
C TRP A 51 -7.56 10.37 2.80
N MET A 52 -6.89 9.27 2.46
CA MET A 52 -6.24 9.06 1.16
C MET A 52 -7.26 8.56 0.15
N THR A 53 -8.21 9.43 -0.19
CA THR A 53 -9.20 9.16 -1.24
C THR A 53 -8.58 9.36 -2.62
N ILE A 54 -9.01 8.56 -3.59
CA ILE A 54 -8.52 8.61 -4.96
C ILE A 54 -9.73 8.74 -5.88
N ALA A 55 -9.91 9.93 -6.47
CA ALA A 55 -11.00 10.21 -7.40
C ALA A 55 -10.92 9.32 -8.67
N PRO A 56 -12.03 9.15 -9.42
CA PRO A 56 -12.01 8.47 -10.70
C PRO A 56 -10.95 9.04 -11.66
N GLY A 57 -10.12 8.16 -12.22
CA GLY A 57 -9.02 8.53 -13.12
C GLY A 57 -7.77 9.10 -12.45
N ALA A 58 -7.78 9.32 -11.13
CA ALA A 58 -6.65 9.88 -10.40
C ALA A 58 -5.61 8.82 -9.99
N VAL A 59 -4.42 9.29 -9.64
CA VAL A 59 -3.31 8.48 -9.12
C VAL A 59 -2.87 9.07 -7.78
N SER A 60 -2.56 8.21 -6.82
CA SER A 60 -1.93 8.58 -5.54
C SER A 60 -0.60 7.86 -5.36
N ASP A 61 0.43 8.64 -5.04
CA ASP A 61 1.81 8.19 -4.75
C ASP A 61 2.24 8.52 -3.31
N GLN A 62 1.27 8.74 -2.42
CA GLN A 62 1.52 9.29 -1.08
C GLN A 62 1.88 8.21 -0.03
N ALA A 63 1.66 6.93 -0.31
CA ALA A 63 1.90 5.84 0.62
C ALA A 63 3.13 5.01 0.23
N GLY A 64 3.75 4.37 1.21
CA GLY A 64 4.87 3.47 0.96
C GLY A 64 5.47 2.85 2.20
N TYR A 65 6.47 2.03 1.99
CA TYR A 65 7.09 1.22 3.03
C TYR A 65 8.54 0.86 2.72
N ILE A 66 9.26 0.48 3.75
CA ILE A 66 10.61 -0.09 3.68
C ILE A 66 10.48 -1.58 3.99
N ALA A 67 10.98 -2.45 3.12
CA ALA A 67 10.94 -3.90 3.29
C ALA A 67 12.34 -4.52 3.33
N ILE A 68 12.43 -5.69 3.97
CA ILE A 68 13.62 -6.55 3.97
C ILE A 68 13.44 -7.58 2.84
N GLY A 69 14.33 -7.54 1.86
CA GLY A 69 14.25 -8.34 0.64
C GLY A 69 13.39 -7.71 -0.45
N ASP A 70 13.05 -8.51 -1.46
CA ASP A 70 12.18 -8.09 -2.55
C ASP A 70 10.70 -8.16 -2.15
N SER A 71 9.99 -7.07 -2.41
CA SER A 71 8.56 -6.94 -2.16
C SER A 71 7.79 -6.91 -3.48
N VAL A 72 6.80 -7.79 -3.61
CA VAL A 72 5.87 -7.83 -4.75
C VAL A 72 4.45 -7.77 -4.18
N PRO A 73 3.88 -6.57 -4.01
CA PRO A 73 2.63 -6.41 -3.29
C PRO A 73 1.44 -7.01 -4.06
N THR A 74 0.45 -7.52 -3.32
CA THR A 74 -0.82 -8.02 -3.86
C THR A 74 -1.98 -7.25 -3.25
N VAL A 75 -2.84 -6.69 -4.09
CA VAL A 75 -4.09 -6.06 -3.64
C VAL A 75 -5.02 -7.13 -3.08
N SER A 76 -5.49 -6.92 -1.85
CA SER A 76 -6.42 -7.84 -1.16
C SER A 76 -7.87 -7.38 -1.29
N SER A 77 -8.13 -6.07 -1.18
CA SER A 77 -9.46 -5.49 -1.34
C SER A 77 -9.38 -4.00 -1.66
N VAL A 78 -10.42 -3.49 -2.30
CA VAL A 78 -10.61 -2.06 -2.59
C VAL A 78 -11.96 -1.66 -2.04
N GLN A 79 -11.98 -0.58 -1.27
CA GLN A 79 -13.20 0.00 -0.73
C GLN A 79 -13.51 1.30 -1.45
N ASN A 80 -14.70 1.32 -2.06
CA ASN A 80 -15.23 2.52 -2.71
C ASN A 80 -16.06 3.35 -1.72
N CYS A 81 -16.18 4.61 -2.10
CA CYS A 81 -17.12 5.61 -1.66
C CYS A 81 -17.70 6.29 -2.93
#